data_AF-A0A1C6TK14-F1
#
_entry.id   AF-A0A1C6TK14-F1
#
_cell.length_a   1.000
_cell.length_b   1.000
_cell.length_c   1.000
_cell.angle_alpha   90.00
_cell.angle_beta   90.00
_cell.angle_gamma   90.00
#
_symmetry.space_group_name_H-M   'P 1'
#
loop_
_entity.id
_entity.type
_entity.pdbx_description
1 polymer ?
#
loop_
_entity_poly.entity_id
_entity_poly.type
_entity_poly.pdbx_seq_one_letter_code
_entity_poly.pdbx_strand_id
1 'polypeptide(L)'
;MEVWDHDGKLYEVNSNYSLPDDAWQYELVGLTGAPGTGPYIVVTIPDATPDDGPFTPRPANEVMFRAGSGEVPWPILRRFIDLVESSGDIVQGRSAAPPVSPPR
;
A
#
# COMPACT_ATOMS: atom_id res chain seq x y z
N MET A 1 1.22 6.45 -12.52
CA MET A 1 2.45 5.73 -12.88
C MET A 1 3.59 6.72 -12.90
N GLU A 2 4.65 6.44 -12.16
CA GLU A 2 5.90 7.21 -12.12
C GLU A 2 7.08 6.22 -12.13
N VAL A 3 8.24 6.62 -12.65
CA VAL A 3 9.48 5.84 -12.57
C VAL A 3 10.49 6.61 -11.74
N TRP A 4 11.02 5.96 -10.71
CA TRP A 4 12.06 6.48 -9.84
C TRP A 4 13.40 5.84 -10.16
N ASP A 5 14.48 6.60 -9.97
CA ASP A 5 15.86 6.14 -10.12
C ASP A 5 16.59 6.20 -8.78
N HIS A 6 17.43 5.20 -8.53
CA HIS A 6 18.42 5.22 -7.45
C HIS A 6 19.64 4.39 -7.84
N ASP A 7 20.81 5.03 -7.91
CA ASP A 7 22.09 4.42 -8.30
C ASP A 7 22.00 3.62 -9.63
N GLY A 8 21.26 4.16 -10.61
CA GLY A 8 21.07 3.54 -11.92
C GLY A 8 20.11 2.34 -11.93
N LYS A 9 19.44 2.05 -10.80
CA LYS A 9 18.33 1.10 -10.73
C LYS A 9 17.00 1.84 -10.83
N LEU A 10 16.12 1.33 -11.68
CA LEU A 10 14.82 1.91 -11.94
C LEU A 10 13.71 1.16 -11.19
N TYR A 11 12.75 1.92 -10.67
CA TYR A 11 11.60 1.43 -9.91
C TYR A 11 10.34 2.07 -10.47
N GLU A 12 9.40 1.27 -10.96
CA GLU A 12 8.07 1.74 -11.35
C GLU A 12 7.16 1.80 -10.12
N VAL A 13 6.40 2.88 -10.01
CA VAL A 13 5.41 3.09 -8.96
C VAL A 13 4.03 3.33 -9.58
N ASN A 14 3.07 2.52 -9.17
CA ASN A 14 1.69 2.59 -9.62
C ASN A 14 0.73 2.81 -8.46
N SER A 15 -0.36 3.51 -8.76
CA SER A 15 -1.51 3.72 -7.89
C SER A 15 -2.74 3.52 -8.76
N ASN A 16 -3.49 2.45 -8.53
CA ASN A 16 -4.64 2.09 -9.35
C ASN A 16 -5.72 1.37 -8.52
N TYR A 17 -6.96 1.39 -9.02
CA TYR A 17 -8.03 0.57 -8.47
C TYR A 17 -8.04 -0.81 -9.16
N SER A 18 -7.85 -1.87 -8.39
CA SER A 18 -7.95 -3.26 -8.84
C SER A 18 -9.39 -3.72 -8.77
N LEU A 19 -10.06 -3.81 -9.93
CA LEU A 19 -11.41 -4.37 -10.04
C LEU A 19 -11.51 -5.83 -9.56
N PRO A 20 -10.53 -6.72 -9.85
CA PRO A 20 -10.61 -8.09 -9.36
C PRO A 20 -10.52 -8.22 -7.83
N ASP A 21 -9.87 -7.27 -7.17
CA ASP A 21 -9.64 -7.29 -5.72
C ASP A 21 -10.56 -6.33 -4.95
N ASP A 22 -11.42 -5.57 -5.64
CA ASP A 22 -12.25 -4.51 -5.06
C ASP A 22 -11.45 -3.61 -4.11
N ALA A 23 -10.29 -3.15 -4.58
CA ALA A 23 -9.30 -2.51 -3.72
C ALA A 23 -8.46 -1.47 -4.46
N TRP A 24 -8.04 -0.43 -3.74
CA TRP A 24 -6.98 0.46 -4.21
C TRP A 24 -5.62 -0.18 -3.94
N GLN A 25 -4.73 -0.14 -4.95
CA GLN A 25 -3.40 -0.72 -4.88
C GLN A 25 -2.32 0.31 -5.15
N TYR A 26 -1.33 0.33 -4.25
CA TYR A 26 -0.06 1.00 -4.44
C TYR A 26 1.01 -0.05 -4.69
N GLU A 27 1.68 0.04 -5.83
CA GLU A 27 2.66 -0.95 -6.26
C GLU A 27 4.01 -0.28 -6.49
N LEU A 28 5.09 -0.98 -6.12
CA LEU A 28 6.45 -0.63 -6.46
C LEU A 28 7.13 -1.84 -7.06
N VAL A 29 7.68 -1.71 -8.27
CA VAL A 29 8.31 -2.81 -9.01
C VAL A 29 9.69 -2.38 -9.50
N GLY A 30 10.73 -3.15 -9.20
CA GLY A 30 12.06 -2.96 -9.74
C GLY A 30 12.13 -3.37 -11.21
N LEU A 31 12.58 -2.46 -12.08
CA LEU A 31 12.66 -2.66 -13.53
C LEU A 31 14.04 -3.11 -14.01
N THR A 32 15.08 -2.94 -13.19
CA THR A 32 16.45 -3.29 -13.57
C THR A 32 16.72 -4.78 -13.35
N GLY A 33 17.18 -5.48 -14.40
CA GLY A 33 17.54 -6.90 -14.34
C GLY A 33 16.68 -7.77 -15.25
N ALA A 34 16.67 -9.08 -15.00
CA ALA A 34 15.78 -9.98 -15.73
C ALA A 34 14.31 -9.74 -15.31
N PRO A 35 13.34 -9.89 -16.23
CA PRO A 35 11.93 -9.76 -15.89
C PRO A 35 11.53 -10.67 -14.73
N GLY A 36 10.81 -10.13 -13.74
CA GLY A 36 10.32 -10.88 -12.58
C GLY A 36 11.37 -11.17 -11.49
N THR A 37 12.62 -10.70 -11.63
CA THR A 37 13.65 -10.87 -10.59
C THR A 37 13.85 -9.63 -9.71
N GLY A 38 13.25 -8.50 -10.09
CA GLY A 38 13.31 -7.26 -9.33
C GLY A 38 12.45 -7.30 -8.06
N PRO A 39 12.76 -6.43 -7.07
CA PRO A 39 11.90 -6.26 -5.90
C PRO A 39 10.49 -5.88 -6.32
N TYR A 40 9.49 -6.40 -5.61
CA TYR A 40 8.14 -5.88 -5.71
C TYR A 40 7.55 -5.66 -4.32
N ILE A 41 6.76 -4.60 -4.19
CA ILE A 41 5.95 -4.28 -3.03
C ILE A 41 4.55 -3.93 -3.54
N VAL A 42 3.52 -4.42 -2.85
CA VAL A 42 2.12 -4.05 -3.06
C VAL A 42 1.48 -3.75 -1.72
N VAL A 43 0.83 -2.59 -1.62
CA VAL A 43 -0.09 -2.24 -0.54
C VAL A 43 -1.50 -2.26 -1.10
N THR A 44 -2.34 -3.13 -0.56
CA THR A 44 -3.73 -3.28 -0.97
C THR A 44 -4.63 -2.74 0.12
N ILE A 45 -5.46 -1.75 -0.22
CA ILE A 45 -6.44 -1.12 0.66
C ILE A 45 -7.83 -1.53 0.14
N PRO A 46 -8.51 -2.47 0.81
CA PRO A 46 -9.80 -2.93 0.35
C PRO A 46 -10.84 -1.80 0.38
N ASP A 47 -11.75 -1.80 -0.60
CA ASP A 47 -12.88 -0.88 -0.63
C ASP A 47 -14.02 -1.41 0.26
N ALA A 48 -14.67 -0.51 0.97
CA ALA A 48 -15.87 -0.80 1.75
C ALA A 48 -17.14 -0.79 0.90
N THR A 49 -17.12 -0.07 -0.23
CA THR A 49 -18.27 0.19 -1.10
C THR A 49 -17.91 0.05 -2.59
N PRO A 50 -17.39 -1.12 -3.04
CA PRO A 50 -16.89 -1.28 -4.40
C PRO A 50 -17.96 -1.08 -5.49
N ASP A 51 -19.23 -1.37 -5.18
CA ASP A 51 -20.37 -1.17 -6.09
C ASP A 51 -21.08 0.19 -5.92
N ASP A 52 -20.72 0.96 -4.89
CA ASP A 52 -21.52 2.08 -4.37
C ASP A 52 -20.73 3.41 -4.35
N GLY A 53 -20.25 3.83 -5.52
CA GLY A 53 -19.73 5.18 -5.73
C GLY A 53 -18.20 5.29 -5.59
N PRO A 54 -17.67 6.39 -5.02
CA PRO A 54 -16.22 6.59 -4.92
C PRO A 54 -15.59 5.62 -3.90
N PHE A 55 -14.30 5.36 -4.08
CA PHE A 55 -13.50 4.52 -3.19
C PHE A 55 -13.67 4.92 -1.72
N THR A 56 -14.02 3.95 -0.87
CA THR A 56 -14.11 4.13 0.58
C THR A 56 -13.16 3.15 1.28
N PRO A 57 -12.05 3.60 1.88
CA PRO A 57 -11.06 2.69 2.43
C PRO A 57 -11.58 1.91 3.65
N ARG A 58 -11.35 0.60 3.66
CA ARG A 58 -11.41 -0.21 4.88
C ARG A 58 -10.34 0.22 5.89
N PRO A 59 -10.55 -0.03 7.20
CA PRO A 59 -9.63 0.38 8.23
C PRO A 59 -8.25 -0.29 8.12
N ALA A 60 -7.23 0.34 8.68
CA ALA A 60 -5.81 -0.03 8.55
C ALA A 60 -5.49 -1.48 8.96
N ASN A 61 -6.30 -2.11 9.81
CA ASN A 61 -6.15 -3.52 10.18
C ASN A 61 -6.55 -4.51 9.07
N GLU A 62 -7.22 -4.03 8.02
CA GLU A 62 -7.59 -4.78 6.82
C GLU A 62 -6.65 -4.49 5.64
N VAL A 63 -5.76 -3.51 5.77
CA VAL A 63 -4.75 -3.19 4.75
C VAL A 63 -3.72 -4.32 4.70
N MET A 64 -3.45 -4.81 3.49
CA MET A 64 -2.46 -5.85 3.28
C MET A 64 -1.19 -5.29 2.65
N PHE A 65 -0.05 -5.71 3.20
CA PHE A 65 1.26 -5.49 2.62
C PHE A 65 1.81 -6.80 2.06
N ARG A 66 2.23 -6.80 0.80
CA ARG A 66 2.94 -7.92 0.17
C ARG A 66 4.26 -7.41 -0.37
N ALA A 67 5.32 -8.17 -0.15
CA ALA A 67 6.61 -7.94 -0.78
C ALA A 67 7.14 -9.28 -1.27
N GLY A 68 7.92 -9.25 -2.35
CA GLY A 68 8.66 -10.43 -2.78
C GLY A 68 10.10 -10.15 -3.11
N SER A 69 10.68 -11.06 -3.89
CA SER A 69 12.12 -11.22 -4.06
C SER A 69 12.84 -9.95 -4.46
N GLY A 70 13.98 -9.68 -3.84
CA GLY A 70 14.86 -8.55 -4.15
C GLY A 70 15.08 -7.65 -2.94
N GLU A 71 15.97 -6.68 -3.10
CA GLU A 71 16.22 -5.66 -2.09
C GLU A 71 15.75 -4.30 -2.60
N VAL A 72 14.97 -3.59 -1.78
CA VAL A 72 14.58 -2.20 -2.04
C VAL A 72 15.49 -1.28 -1.23
N PRO A 73 16.24 -0.36 -1.87
CA PRO A 73 17.03 0.63 -1.16
C PRO A 73 16.17 1.44 -0.20
N TRP A 74 16.68 1.70 1.00
CA TRP A 74 15.94 2.44 2.02
C TRP A 74 15.34 3.77 1.53
N PRO A 75 16.05 4.62 0.75
CA PRO A 75 15.46 5.87 0.24
C PRO A 75 14.24 5.65 -0.66
N ILE A 76 14.25 4.58 -1.46
CA ILE A 76 13.13 4.20 -2.33
C ILE A 76 11.96 3.67 -1.50
N LEU A 77 12.23 2.79 -0.52
CA LEU A 77 11.20 2.30 0.38
C LEU A 77 10.56 3.44 1.18
N ARG A 78 11.37 4.37 1.71
CA ARG A 78 10.87 5.51 2.47
C ARG A 78 9.99 6.42 1.62
N ARG A 79 10.43 6.74 0.40
CA ARG A 79 9.63 7.54 -0.55
C ARG A 79 8.31 6.86 -0.89
N PHE A 80 8.29 5.52 -1.02
CA PHE A 80 7.06 4.76 -1.25
C PHE A 80 6.12 4.81 -0.03
N ILE A 81 6.64 4.63 1.18
CA ILE A 81 5.85 4.76 2.42
C ILE A 81 5.26 6.17 2.52
N ASP A 82 6.06 7.21 2.29
CA ASP A 82 5.60 8.59 2.32
C ASP A 82 4.48 8.84 1.30
N LEU A 83 4.59 8.27 0.10
CA LEU A 83 3.55 8.35 -0.93
C LEU A 83 2.23 7.72 -0.45
N VAL A 84 2.27 6.50 0.09
CA VAL A 84 1.08 5.80 0.60
C VAL A 84 0.47 6.52 1.81
N GLU A 85 1.28 6.98 2.76
CA GLU A 85 0.79 7.72 3.93
C GLU A 85 0.17 9.07 3.54
N SER A 86 0.76 9.76 2.56
CA SER A 86 0.28 11.07 2.10
C SER A 86 -1.02 11.01 1.29
N SER A 87 -1.42 9.85 0.79
CA SER A 87 -2.67 9.72 0.04
C SER A 87 -3.91 9.90 0.93
N GLY A 88 -3.79 9.59 2.23
CA GLY A 88 -4.89 9.62 3.18
C GLY A 88 -5.79 8.38 3.15
N ASP A 89 -5.44 7.35 2.37
CA ASP A 89 -6.28 6.15 2.21
C ASP A 89 -6.14 5.15 3.37
N ILE A 90 -5.10 5.28 4.20
CA ILE A 90 -4.90 4.44 5.38
C ILE A 90 -5.66 5.06 6.57
N VAL A 91 -6.89 4.59 6.79
CA VAL A 91 -7.76 5.12 7.86
C VAL A 91 -7.74 4.23 9.11
N GLN A 92 -7.70 4.84 10.30
CA GLN A 92 -7.74 4.07 11.54
C GLN A 92 -9.16 3.55 11.82
N GLY A 93 -9.29 2.28 12.18
CA GLY A 93 -10.54 1.75 12.73
C GLY A 93 -10.86 2.46 14.04
N ARG A 94 -12.15 2.73 14.31
CA ARG A 94 -12.58 3.15 15.66
C ARG A 94 -12.19 2.05 16.64
N SER A 95 -11.14 2.29 17.43
CA SER A 95 -10.81 1.42 18.55
C SER A 95 -12.03 1.43 19.49
N ALA A 96 -12.68 0.28 19.66
CA ALA A 96 -13.68 0.13 20.71
C ALA A 96 -12.96 0.41 22.03
N ALA A 97 -13.37 1.48 22.73
CA ALA A 97 -12.79 1.82 24.02
C ALA A 97 -12.78 0.58 24.94
N PRO A 98 -11.71 0.33 25.70
CA PRO A 98 -11.67 -0.81 26.60
C PRO A 98 -12.84 -0.73 27.59
N PRO A 99 -13.46 -1.87 27.97
CA PRO A 99 -14.56 -1.85 28.92
C PRO A 99 -14.09 -1.24 30.24
N VAL A 100 -14.69 -0.11 30.60
CA VAL A 100 -14.51 0.50 31.93
C VAL A 100 -14.98 -0.48 32.98
N SER A 101 -14.05 -0.98 33.80
CA SER A 101 -14.40 -1.82 34.95
C SER A 101 -15.10 -0.94 36.00
N PRO A 102 -16.24 -1.37 36.58
CA PRO A 102 -16.89 -0.61 37.64
C PRO A 102 -16.03 -0.58 38.91
N PRO A 103 -16.15 0.46 39.75
CA PRO A 103 -15.41 0.56 41.00
C PRO A 103 -15.84 -0.55 41.98
N ARG A 104 -14.87 -1.06 42.76
CA ARG A 104 -15.05 -2.08 43.80
C ARG A 104 -15.93 -1.61 44.95
#